data_AF-A0A3N5UDW3-F1
#
_entry.id   AF-A0A3N5UDW3-F1
#
_cell.length_a   1.000
_cell.length_b   1.000
_cell.length_c   1.000
_cell.angle_alpha   90.00
_cell.angle_beta   90.00
_cell.angle_gamma   90.00
#
_symmetry.space_group_name_H-M   'P 1'
#
loop_
_entity.id
_entity.type
_entity.pdbx_description
1 polymer ?
#
loop_
_entity_poly.entity_id
_entity_poly.type
_entity_poly.pdbx_seq_one_letter_code
_entity_poly.pdbx_strand_id
1 'polypeptide(L)'
;MVGFLFLCLLPWSALAENPKLSTILDGIRKRYGLVPGLTLTYEREVITKSMAMLGDQVKAEVATGLIHYKSPHFLKFQQETPTKEILVTDGNVLWWYIQAKNQAHRYSSHQLSQEVKLLGDIF
;
A
#
# COMPACT_ATOMS: atom_id res chain seq x y z
N MET A 1 -39.75 4.41 45.32
CA MET A 1 -39.78 5.01 43.96
C MET A 1 -38.57 4.46 43.21
N VAL A 2 -38.83 3.81 42.08
CA VAL A 2 -37.95 2.85 41.40
C VAL A 2 -36.67 3.50 40.90
N GLY A 3 -35.51 3.00 41.32
CA GLY A 3 -34.22 3.29 40.70
C GLY A 3 -34.03 2.38 39.49
N PHE A 4 -34.05 2.98 38.30
CA PHE A 4 -33.84 2.26 37.04
C PHE A 4 -32.34 2.31 36.71
N LEU A 5 -31.58 1.31 37.15
CA LEU A 5 -30.19 1.12 36.74
C LEU A 5 -30.20 0.43 35.37
N PHE A 6 -30.14 1.20 34.30
CA PHE A 6 -30.01 0.69 32.94
C PHE A 6 -28.57 0.21 32.73
N LEU A 7 -28.30 -1.05 33.06
CA LEU A 7 -27.03 -1.70 32.79
C LEU A 7 -26.94 -1.92 31.27
N CYS A 8 -26.16 -1.08 30.58
CA CYS A 8 -25.86 -1.23 29.17
C CYS A 8 -25.13 -2.56 28.92
N LEU A 9 -25.89 -3.61 28.60
CA LEU A 9 -25.39 -4.82 27.95
C LEU A 9 -25.02 -4.47 26.50
N LEU A 10 -23.93 -3.73 26.31
CA LEU A 10 -23.26 -3.73 25.02
C LEU A 10 -22.61 -5.11 24.87
N PRO A 11 -22.86 -5.86 23.78
CA PRO A 11 -22.09 -7.03 23.50
C PRO A 11 -20.65 -6.54 23.31
N TRP A 12 -19.81 -6.85 24.28
CA TRP A 12 -18.36 -6.82 24.14
C TRP A 12 -18.05 -7.91 23.12
N SER A 13 -18.29 -7.63 21.84
CA SER A 13 -17.64 -8.33 20.76
C SER A 13 -16.17 -8.00 20.94
N ALA A 14 -15.52 -8.84 21.75
CA ALA A 14 -14.10 -8.95 21.81
C ALA A 14 -13.62 -8.95 20.36
N LEU A 15 -12.94 -7.88 19.97
CA LEU A 15 -11.97 -7.91 18.90
C LEU A 15 -10.98 -9.00 19.33
N ALA A 16 -11.31 -10.25 19.01
CA ALA A 16 -10.42 -11.37 19.22
C ALA A 16 -9.29 -11.15 18.23
N GLU A 17 -8.25 -10.48 18.71
CA GLU A 17 -7.00 -10.27 18.02
C GLU A 17 -6.51 -11.63 17.54
N ASN A 18 -6.40 -11.81 16.23
CA ASN A 18 -5.96 -13.09 15.68
C ASN A 18 -4.48 -13.25 16.05
N PRO A 19 -4.12 -14.14 17.00
CA PRO A 19 -2.77 -14.20 17.56
C PRO A 19 -1.72 -14.57 16.51
N LYS A 20 -2.14 -15.23 15.43
CA LYS A 20 -1.29 -15.55 14.28
C LYS A 20 -0.99 -14.31 13.44
N LEU A 21 -1.97 -13.43 13.26
CA LEU A 21 -1.79 -12.18 12.52
C LEU A 21 -0.88 -11.21 13.27
N SER A 22 -1.12 -11.00 14.57
CA SER A 22 -0.29 -10.11 15.40
C SER A 22 1.17 -10.56 15.41
N THR A 23 1.42 -11.87 15.56
CA THR A 23 2.78 -12.44 15.50
C THR A 23 3.47 -12.18 14.16
N ILE A 24 2.75 -12.29 13.03
CA ILE A 24 3.31 -12.01 11.70
C ILE A 24 3.67 -10.53 11.56
N LEU A 25 2.76 -9.63 11.95
CA LEU A 25 2.98 -8.19 11.88
C LEU A 25 4.14 -7.75 12.77
N ASP A 26 4.24 -8.30 13.98
CA ASP A 26 5.36 -8.05 14.89
C ASP A 26 6.69 -8.54 14.31
N GLY A 27 6.70 -9.69 13.64
CA GLY A 27 7.88 -10.20 12.94
C GLY A 27 8.35 -9.26 11.82
N ILE A 28 7.41 -8.76 11.01
CA ILE A 28 7.70 -7.80 9.93
C ILE A 28 8.24 -6.49 10.53
N ARG A 29 7.57 -5.93 11.55
CA ARG A 29 8.00 -4.70 12.23
C ARG A 29 9.38 -4.85 12.88
N LYS A 30 9.65 -5.95 13.56
CA LYS A 30 10.98 -6.21 14.17
C LYS A 30 12.09 -6.31 13.12
N ARG A 31 11.79 -6.88 11.94
CA ARG A 31 12.78 -7.07 10.88
C ARG A 31 13.03 -5.78 10.10
N TYR A 32 11.99 -5.01 9.79
CA TYR A 32 12.09 -3.88 8.86
C TYR A 32 11.85 -2.51 9.49
N GLY A 33 11.20 -2.42 10.65
CA GLY A 33 10.81 -1.12 11.26
C GLY A 33 11.99 -0.27 11.76
N LEU A 34 13.21 -0.81 11.80
CA LEU A 34 14.42 -0.06 12.17
C LEU A 34 15.24 0.39 10.95
N VAL A 35 14.85 0.01 9.73
CA VAL A 35 15.60 0.44 8.54
C VAL A 35 15.31 1.92 8.28
N PRO A 36 16.34 2.77 8.06
CA PRO A 36 16.15 4.21 7.83
C PRO A 36 15.45 4.50 6.49
N GLY A 37 15.36 3.49 5.64
CA GLY A 37 14.77 3.51 4.31
C GLY A 37 15.36 2.37 3.48
N LEU A 38 14.80 2.17 2.30
CA LEU A 38 15.23 1.15 1.36
C LEU A 38 15.09 1.68 -0.06
N THR A 39 16.01 1.26 -0.92
CA THR A 39 15.93 1.46 -2.37
C THR A 39 16.02 0.10 -3.03
N LEU A 40 15.06 -0.22 -3.89
CA LEU A 40 14.93 -1.51 -4.54
C LEU A 40 14.69 -1.30 -6.03
N THR A 41 15.32 -2.12 -6.86
CA THR A 41 14.87 -2.33 -8.24
C THR A 41 13.65 -3.23 -8.23
N TYR A 42 12.64 -2.92 -9.05
CA TYR A 42 11.43 -3.72 -9.16
C TYR A 42 11.13 -4.09 -10.61
N GLU A 43 10.44 -5.22 -10.74
CA GLU A 43 9.74 -5.66 -11.94
C GLU A 43 8.29 -6.00 -11.54
N ARG A 44 7.32 -5.47 -12.27
CA ARG A 44 5.88 -5.64 -12.02
C ARG A 44 5.21 -6.17 -13.28
N GLU A 45 4.55 -7.30 -13.14
CA GLU A 45 3.70 -7.88 -14.17
C GLU A 45 2.23 -7.61 -13.85
N VAL A 46 1.47 -7.09 -14.81
CA VAL A 46 0.01 -6.86 -14.64
C VAL A 46 -0.76 -8.01 -15.27
N ILE A 47 -1.28 -8.91 -14.42
CA ILE A 47 -2.11 -10.05 -14.83
C ILE A 47 -3.58 -9.70 -14.59
N THR A 48 -4.35 -9.54 -15.66
CA THR A 48 -5.80 -9.32 -15.57
C THR A 48 -6.56 -10.64 -15.42
N LYS A 49 -7.79 -10.60 -14.90
CA LYS A 49 -8.64 -11.81 -14.79
C LYS A 49 -8.86 -12.49 -16.14
N SER A 50 -9.08 -11.71 -17.20
CA SER A 50 -9.26 -12.25 -18.55
C SER A 50 -8.00 -12.97 -19.05
N MET A 51 -6.82 -12.43 -18.77
CA MET A 51 -5.55 -13.09 -19.11
C MET A 51 -5.38 -14.40 -18.34
N ALA A 52 -5.71 -14.43 -17.06
CA ALA A 52 -5.67 -15.66 -16.26
C ALA A 52 -6.60 -16.76 -16.80
N MET A 53 -7.72 -16.39 -17.44
CA MET A 53 -8.64 -17.36 -18.07
C MET A 53 -8.16 -17.82 -19.46
N LEU A 54 -7.41 -16.98 -20.19
CA LEU A 54 -6.90 -17.27 -21.53
C LEU A 54 -5.54 -17.99 -21.52
N GLY A 55 -4.89 -18.11 -20.36
CA GLY A 55 -3.58 -18.73 -20.20
C GLY A 55 -2.46 -17.96 -20.91
N ASP A 56 -1.39 -18.66 -21.29
CA ASP A 56 -0.17 -18.08 -21.88
C ASP A 56 -0.33 -17.42 -23.26
N GLN A 57 -1.57 -17.29 -23.76
CA GLN A 57 -1.83 -16.69 -25.06
C GLN A 57 -1.71 -15.16 -25.08
N VAL A 58 -1.65 -14.52 -23.91
CA VAL A 58 -1.54 -13.06 -23.78
C VAL A 58 -0.35 -12.71 -22.91
N LYS A 59 0.64 -12.01 -23.48
CA LYS A 59 1.78 -11.49 -22.73
C LYS A 59 1.33 -10.36 -21.81
N ALA A 60 1.70 -10.44 -20.54
CA ALA A 60 1.49 -9.36 -19.61
C ALA A 60 2.41 -8.18 -19.90
N GLU A 61 1.91 -6.99 -19.58
CA GLU A 61 2.74 -5.80 -19.57
C GLU A 61 3.67 -5.85 -18.35
N VAL A 62 4.96 -5.77 -18.63
CA VAL A 62 6.01 -5.74 -17.61
C VAL A 62 6.48 -4.29 -17.46
N ALA A 63 6.42 -3.79 -16.23
CA ALA A 63 6.93 -2.49 -15.84
C ALA A 63 8.13 -2.63 -14.92
N THR A 64 9.20 -1.88 -15.17
CA THR A 64 10.41 -1.91 -14.35
C THR A 64 10.75 -0.53 -13.81
N GLY A 65 11.52 -0.49 -12.72
CA GLY A 65 12.03 0.76 -12.19
C GLY A 65 12.61 0.65 -10.78
N LEU A 66 12.54 1.77 -10.05
CA LEU A 66 13.04 1.90 -8.69
C LEU A 66 11.92 2.24 -7.71
N ILE A 67 11.99 1.64 -6.53
CA ILE A 67 11.19 2.01 -5.36
C ILE A 67 12.15 2.60 -4.32
N HIS A 68 11.87 3.80 -3.86
CA HIS A 68 12.49 4.37 -2.67
C HIS A 68 11.45 4.50 -1.58
N TYR A 69 11.76 3.96 -0.42
CA TYR A 69 10.91 4.06 0.74
C TYR A 69 11.71 4.61 1.92
N LYS A 70 11.07 5.47 2.70
CA LYS A 70 11.56 5.99 3.97
C LYS A 70 10.39 6.09 4.94
N SER A 71 10.58 5.49 6.12
CA SER A 71 9.57 5.48 7.17
C SER A 71 9.24 6.88 7.69
N PRO A 72 7.97 7.15 8.07
CA PRO A 72 6.81 6.23 8.00
C PRO A 72 6.06 6.24 6.66
N HIS A 73 6.07 7.36 5.92
CA HIS A 73 5.11 7.55 4.83
C HIS A 73 5.72 8.05 3.52
N PHE A 74 7.05 8.18 3.46
CA PHE A 74 7.72 8.67 2.26
C PHE A 74 7.97 7.52 1.29
N LEU A 75 7.29 7.56 0.16
CA LEU A 75 7.40 6.54 -0.88
C LEU A 75 7.53 7.21 -2.23
N LYS A 76 8.46 6.72 -3.04
CA LYS A 76 8.70 7.16 -4.41
C LYS A 76 8.85 5.95 -5.32
N PHE A 77 7.97 5.84 -6.30
CA PHE A 77 8.14 4.94 -7.43
C PHE A 77 8.67 5.73 -8.62
N GLN A 78 9.71 5.20 -9.26
CA GLN A 78 10.24 5.71 -10.51
C GLN A 78 10.15 4.58 -11.53
N GLN A 79 9.09 4.60 -12.33
CA GLN A 79 8.94 3.66 -13.43
C GLN A 79 9.83 4.10 -14.58
N GLU A 80 10.64 3.18 -15.09
CA GLU A 80 11.53 3.40 -16.24
C GLU A 80 10.91 2.86 -17.53
N THR A 81 10.23 1.70 -17.43
CA THR A 81 9.56 1.04 -18.55
C THR A 81 8.13 0.63 -18.17
N PRO A 82 7.18 0.59 -19.14
CA PRO A 82 7.34 1.04 -20.53
C PRO A 82 7.22 2.56 -20.69
N THR A 83 6.56 3.24 -19.74
CA THR A 83 6.43 4.70 -19.72
C THR A 83 7.12 5.27 -18.49
N LYS A 84 7.90 6.34 -18.70
CA LYS A 84 8.56 7.04 -17.60
C LYS A 84 7.56 7.82 -16.77
N GLU A 85 7.38 7.38 -15.54
CA GLU A 85 6.44 7.95 -14.59
C GLU A 85 7.07 8.03 -13.20
N ILE A 86 6.71 9.07 -12.45
CA ILE A 86 7.14 9.25 -11.08
C ILE A 86 5.89 9.37 -10.21
N LEU A 87 5.84 8.55 -9.18
CA LEU A 87 4.80 8.61 -8.16
C LEU A 87 5.49 8.88 -6.83
N VAL A 88 5.12 9.96 -6.15
CA VAL A 88 5.71 10.33 -4.86
C VAL A 88 4.61 10.68 -3.86
N THR A 89 4.76 10.19 -2.63
CA THR A 89 3.85 10.49 -1.53
C THR A 89 4.63 10.77 -0.25
N ASP A 90 4.06 11.64 0.58
CA ASP A 90 4.47 11.92 1.95
C ASP A 90 3.50 11.34 3.00
N GLY A 91 2.51 10.56 2.55
CA GLY A 91 1.41 10.02 3.35
C GLY A 91 0.12 10.86 3.31
N ASN A 92 0.22 12.15 3.00
CA ASN A 92 -0.93 13.06 2.93
C ASN A 92 -1.38 13.31 1.50
N VAL A 93 -0.42 13.43 0.59
CA VAL A 93 -0.66 13.72 -0.82
C VAL A 93 0.18 12.82 -1.69
N LEU A 94 -0.42 12.34 -2.78
CA LEU A 94 0.29 11.66 -3.84
C LEU A 94 0.35 12.54 -5.07
N TRP A 95 1.55 12.66 -5.61
CA TRP A 95 1.83 13.27 -6.89
C TRP A 95 2.20 12.19 -7.89
N TRP A 96 1.50 12.18 -9.03
CA TRP A 96 1.80 11.31 -10.15
C TRP A 96 2.19 12.17 -11.35
N TYR A 97 3.46 12.11 -11.72
CA TYR A 97 4.02 12.81 -12.86
C TYR A 97 4.23 11.85 -14.02
N ILE A 98 3.59 12.15 -15.15
CA ILE A 98 3.69 11.38 -16.39
C ILE A 98 4.60 12.17 -17.33
N GLN A 99 5.85 11.73 -17.50
CA GLN A 99 6.87 12.50 -18.20
C GLN A 99 6.51 12.73 -19.68
N ALA A 100 5.96 11.72 -20.35
CA ALA A 100 5.56 11.82 -21.76
C ALA A 100 4.49 12.89 -22.03
N LYS A 101 3.67 13.21 -21.02
CA LYS A 101 2.60 14.21 -21.10
C LYS A 101 2.99 15.56 -20.51
N ASN A 102 4.14 15.63 -19.82
CA ASN A 102 4.54 16.77 -19.01
C ASN A 102 3.42 17.24 -18.05
N GLN A 103 2.80 16.29 -17.37
CA GLN A 103 1.63 16.54 -16.52
C GLN A 103 1.82 15.90 -15.15
N ALA A 104 1.41 16.62 -14.12
CA ALA A 104 1.37 16.14 -12.75
C ALA A 104 -0.09 16.12 -12.25
N HIS A 105 -0.50 14.98 -11.72
CA HIS A 105 -1.79 14.79 -11.06
C HIS A 105 -1.57 14.74 -9.55
N ARG A 106 -2.51 15.29 -8.79
CA ARG A 106 -2.48 15.34 -7.33
C ARG A 106 -3.68 14.63 -6.76
N TYR A 107 -3.45 13.72 -5.82
CA TYR A 107 -4.48 12.96 -5.13
C TYR A 107 -4.32 13.12 -3.62
N SER A 108 -5.44 13.27 -2.92
CA SER A 108 -5.42 13.25 -1.45
C SER A 108 -5.24 11.83 -0.92
N SER A 109 -4.71 11.68 0.30
CA SER A 109 -4.54 10.39 0.97
C SER A 109 -5.84 9.57 1.04
N HIS A 110 -7.00 10.23 1.13
CA HIS A 110 -8.30 9.56 1.10
C HIS A 110 -8.56 8.80 -0.19
N GLN A 111 -8.06 9.31 -1.33
CA GLN A 111 -8.22 8.72 -2.66
C GLN A 111 -7.14 7.68 -2.99
N LEU A 112 -6.15 7.48 -2.11
CA LEU A 112 -5.15 6.43 -2.27
C LEU A 112 -5.79 5.05 -2.19
N SER A 113 -5.37 4.16 -3.08
CA SER A 113 -5.75 2.75 -3.03
C SER A 113 -5.26 2.12 -1.72
N GLN A 114 -5.95 1.07 -1.26
CA GLN A 114 -5.63 0.41 0.00
C GLN A 114 -4.22 -0.19 0.01
N GLU A 115 -3.72 -0.61 -1.14
CA GLU A 115 -2.39 -1.19 -1.32
C GLU A 115 -1.29 -0.15 -1.05
N VAL A 116 -1.47 1.09 -1.51
CA VAL A 116 -0.50 2.17 -1.26
C VAL A 116 -0.53 2.59 0.21
N LYS A 117 -1.71 2.59 0.84
CA LYS A 117 -1.84 2.86 2.29
C LYS A 117 -1.14 1.80 3.12
N LEU A 118 -1.32 0.52 2.76
CA LEU A 118 -0.73 -0.61 3.47
C LEU A 118 0.81 -0.59 3.43
N LEU A 119 1.43 -0.10 2.35
CA LEU A 119 2.88 0.11 2.32
C LEU A 119 3.35 1.18 3.33
N GLY A 120 2.55 2.21 3.60
CA GLY A 120 2.83 3.21 4.63
C GLY A 120 2.49 2.77 6.05
N ASP A 121 1.68 1.71 6.22
CA ASP A 121 1.27 1.18 7.53
C ASP A 121 2.20 0.04 8.03
N ILE A 122 2.88 -0.67 7.12
CA ILE A 122 3.75 -1.82 7.44
C ILE A 122 5.12 -1.39 7.96
N PHE A 123 5.63 -0.25 7.51
CA PHE A 123 6.99 0.23 7.74
C PHE A 123 6.95 1.62 8.39
#